data_AF-A0A168C339-F1
#
_entry.id   AF-A0A168C339-F1
#
_cell.length_a   1.000
_cell.length_b   1.000
_cell.length_c   1.000
_cell.angle_alpha   90.00
_cell.angle_beta   90.00
_cell.angle_gamma   90.00
#
_symmetry.space_group_name_H-M   'P 1'
#
loop_
_entity.id
_entity.type
_entity.pdbx_description
1 polymer ?
#
loop_
_entity_poly.entity_id
_entity_poly.type
_entity_poly.pdbx_seq_one_letter_code
_entity_poly.pdbx_strand_id
1 'polypeptide(L)'
;MKKKLVITGIVVCTLTISLYLWFSFKPGFVYENGTWNYVSYDEGAGRRINPINVQKDEFKVLKYSDFARDNNSVFFKNHKVEGSDPETFKIISTEGRYHYAKDKNNVYIYVSNDWSIFKVINADPDSFEVLEYPYSKDKNDAYCGSLPLFVDDVSKIEVIERARFSTLSSFDSFLGKENDPKYGFITESVIYSEDGKAKTDKLTYIGYKLVEDKR
;
A
#
# COMPACT_ATOMS: atom_id res chain seq x y z
N MET A 1 65.80 -5.63 4.70
CA MET A 1 64.72 -5.26 5.65
C MET A 1 63.42 -5.05 4.87
N LYS A 2 62.47 -6.00 4.93
CA LYS A 2 61.16 -5.88 4.25
C LYS A 2 60.17 -5.17 5.17
N LYS A 3 59.74 -3.95 4.80
CA LYS A 3 58.63 -3.26 5.44
C LYS A 3 57.35 -4.06 5.16
N LYS A 4 56.80 -4.74 6.18
CA LYS A 4 55.43 -5.27 6.11
C LYS A 4 54.48 -4.07 6.10
N LEU A 5 53.88 -3.86 4.94
CA LEU A 5 52.95 -2.77 4.65
C LEU A 5 51.66 -3.04 5.45
N VAL A 6 51.34 -2.14 6.38
CA VAL A 6 50.08 -2.11 7.13
C VAL A 6 48.96 -1.70 6.16
N ILE A 7 48.49 -2.64 5.33
CA ILE A 7 47.39 -2.39 4.38
C ILE A 7 46.10 -3.09 4.83
N THR A 8 46.20 -4.15 5.63
CA THR A 8 45.04 -4.94 6.06
C THR A 8 44.10 -4.17 7.00
N GLY A 9 44.61 -3.26 7.85
CA GLY A 9 43.77 -2.51 8.80
C GLY A 9 42.92 -1.41 8.14
N ILE A 10 43.48 -0.67 7.17
CA ILE A 10 42.78 0.46 6.53
C ILE A 10 41.67 -0.04 5.60
N VAL A 11 41.91 -1.11 4.84
CA VAL A 11 40.92 -1.69 3.92
C VAL A 11 39.72 -2.28 4.68
N VAL A 12 39.95 -2.89 5.85
CA VAL A 12 38.86 -3.42 6.69
C VAL A 12 38.05 -2.28 7.33
N CYS A 13 38.69 -1.20 7.79
CA CYS A 13 37.99 -0.02 8.30
C CYS A 13 37.17 0.70 7.23
N THR A 14 37.66 0.87 6.01
CA THR A 14 36.89 1.53 4.94
C THR A 14 35.72 0.69 4.46
N LEU A 15 35.86 -0.64 4.39
CA LEU A 15 34.76 -1.57 4.07
C LEU A 15 33.70 -1.59 5.17
N THR A 16 34.09 -1.54 6.45
CA THR A 16 33.14 -1.50 7.57
C THR A 16 32.40 -0.16 7.65
N ILE A 17 33.09 0.97 7.45
CA ILE A 17 32.47 2.31 7.41
C ILE A 17 31.53 2.45 6.20
N SER A 18 31.95 1.99 5.01
CA SER A 18 31.09 2.03 3.82
C SER A 18 29.88 1.10 3.95
N LEU A 19 30.02 -0.08 4.57
CA LEU A 19 28.90 -0.95 4.89
C LEU A 19 27.93 -0.30 5.90
N TYR A 20 28.45 0.35 6.95
CA TYR A 20 27.64 1.11 7.92
C TYR A 20 26.89 2.28 7.27
N LEU A 21 27.55 3.03 6.38
CA LEU A 21 26.91 4.11 5.63
C LEU A 21 25.80 3.57 4.72
N TRP A 22 26.04 2.44 4.04
CA TRP A 22 25.04 1.79 3.20
C TRP A 22 23.79 1.32 3.95
N PHE A 23 23.93 0.90 5.21
CA PHE A 23 22.78 0.60 6.09
C PHE A 23 22.10 1.85 6.63
N SER A 24 22.84 2.94 6.83
CA SER A 24 22.29 4.20 7.34
C SER A 24 21.39 4.89 6.31
N PHE A 25 21.66 4.78 5.00
CA PHE A 25 20.92 5.49 3.94
C PHE A 25 19.62 4.83 3.44
N LYS A 26 19.14 3.75 4.06
CA LYS A 26 17.85 3.15 3.69
C LYS A 26 16.72 3.70 4.55
N PRO A 27 15.55 4.03 3.96
CA PRO A 27 14.37 4.34 4.74
C PRO A 27 13.95 3.10 5.56
N GLY A 28 13.36 3.32 6.73
CA GLY A 28 12.92 2.23 7.59
C GLY A 28 12.67 2.64 9.03
N PHE A 29 12.21 1.67 9.81
CA PHE A 29 11.90 1.86 11.23
C PHE A 29 13.17 1.93 12.09
N VAL A 30 13.26 2.95 12.94
CA VAL A 30 14.37 3.14 13.88
C VAL A 30 13.84 3.62 15.23
N TYR A 31 14.37 3.06 16.32
CA TYR A 31 14.08 3.51 17.68
C TYR A 31 15.08 4.59 18.11
N GLU A 32 14.63 5.83 18.17
CA GLU A 32 15.44 7.01 18.49
C GLU A 32 14.63 7.98 19.35
N ASN A 33 15.28 8.71 20.26
CA ASN A 33 14.65 9.70 21.13
C ASN A 33 13.48 9.15 21.97
N GLY A 34 13.55 7.87 22.36
CA GLY A 34 12.54 7.24 23.23
C GLY A 34 11.25 6.79 22.52
N THR A 35 11.20 6.80 21.19
CA THR A 35 10.06 6.31 20.42
C THR A 35 10.50 5.62 19.12
N TRP A 36 9.61 4.79 18.56
CA TRP A 36 9.75 4.33 17.19
C TRP A 36 9.44 5.45 16.18
N ASN A 37 10.28 5.52 15.15
CA ASN A 37 10.18 6.45 14.04
C ASN A 37 10.32 5.70 12.72
N TYR A 38 9.74 6.25 11.66
CA TYR A 38 10.07 5.87 10.31
C TYR A 38 11.02 6.92 9.71
N VAL A 39 12.25 6.52 9.41
CA VAL A 39 13.26 7.38 8.80
C VAL A 39 13.10 7.33 7.28
N SER A 40 13.13 8.49 6.63
CA SER A 40 13.14 8.61 5.17
C SER A 40 14.18 9.58 4.67
N TYR A 41 14.40 9.58 3.36
CA TYR A 41 15.38 10.42 2.69
C TYR A 41 14.71 11.17 1.55
N ASP A 42 14.95 12.47 1.50
CA ASP A 42 14.45 13.39 0.47
C ASP A 42 15.64 14.11 -0.15
N GLU A 43 15.67 14.27 -1.48
CA GLU A 43 16.85 14.77 -2.21
C GLU A 43 17.23 16.22 -1.82
N GLY A 44 16.26 17.00 -1.32
CA GLY A 44 16.49 18.37 -0.83
C GLY A 44 16.69 18.48 0.68
N ALA A 45 15.96 17.71 1.49
CA ALA A 45 16.01 17.81 2.95
C ALA A 45 16.94 16.81 3.65
N GLY A 46 17.44 15.80 2.92
CA GLY A 46 18.22 14.71 3.50
C GLY A 46 17.36 13.81 4.40
N ARG A 47 17.90 13.45 5.58
CA ARG A 47 17.25 12.52 6.52
C ARG A 47 16.04 13.18 7.20
N ARG A 48 14.87 12.56 7.08
CA ARG A 48 13.63 12.92 7.77
C ARG A 48 13.26 11.88 8.82
N ILE A 49 12.86 12.34 10.00
CA ILE A 49 12.33 11.50 11.07
C ILE A 49 10.80 11.69 11.09
N ASN A 50 10.07 10.60 10.91
CA ASN A 50 8.60 10.61 10.95
C ASN A 50 8.14 9.82 12.18
N PRO A 51 7.77 10.49 13.28
CA PRO A 51 7.42 9.81 14.53
C PRO A 51 6.18 8.94 14.39
N ILE A 52 6.20 7.75 15.01
CA ILE A 52 5.04 6.83 15.08
C ILE A 52 4.35 6.96 16.45
N ASN A 53 5.10 7.39 17.48
CA ASN A 53 4.64 7.58 18.85
C ASN A 53 4.14 6.29 19.52
N VAL A 54 4.91 5.20 19.38
CA VAL A 54 4.61 3.89 19.99
C VAL A 54 5.66 3.59 21.05
N GLN A 55 5.21 3.00 22.17
CA GLN A 55 6.10 2.55 23.25
C GLN A 55 7.06 1.46 22.76
N LYS A 56 8.22 1.36 23.40
CA LYS A 56 9.35 0.53 22.96
C LYS A 56 9.00 -0.95 22.81
N ASP A 57 8.17 -1.44 23.73
CA ASP A 57 8.01 -2.87 23.93
C ASP A 57 6.95 -3.38 22.95
N GLU A 58 7.30 -4.40 22.16
CA GLU A 58 6.45 -5.14 21.21
C GLU A 58 6.37 -4.63 19.76
N PHE A 59 7.16 -3.63 19.37
CA PHE A 59 7.24 -3.21 17.97
C PHE A 59 8.05 -4.19 17.10
N LYS A 60 7.42 -4.76 16.07
CA LYS A 60 8.01 -5.73 15.16
C LYS A 60 7.92 -5.26 13.71
N VAL A 61 9.08 -5.04 13.09
CA VAL A 61 9.17 -4.80 11.64
C VAL A 61 8.82 -6.09 10.88
N LEU A 62 7.97 -5.97 9.86
CA LEU A 62 7.51 -7.07 9.04
C LEU A 62 8.48 -7.33 7.87
N LYS A 63 8.26 -8.44 7.13
CA LYS A 63 9.14 -8.92 6.04
C LYS A 63 9.41 -7.84 4.96
N TYR A 64 8.54 -6.86 4.84
CA TYR A 64 8.74 -5.67 4.03
C TYR A 64 8.95 -4.49 4.99
N SER A 65 10.10 -3.83 4.88
CA SER A 65 10.60 -2.80 5.82
C SER A 65 9.73 -1.55 5.93
N ASP A 66 8.69 -1.45 5.09
CA ASP A 66 7.70 -0.38 5.14
C ASP A 66 6.56 -0.69 6.11
N PHE A 67 6.43 -1.93 6.59
CA PHE A 67 5.43 -2.31 7.58
C PHE A 67 6.05 -2.72 8.91
N ALA A 68 5.36 -2.35 9.97
CA ALA A 68 5.62 -2.84 11.31
C ALA A 68 4.29 -3.07 12.04
N ARG A 69 4.34 -3.72 13.19
CA ARG A 69 3.18 -3.88 14.06
C ARG A 69 3.58 -3.84 15.52
N ASP A 70 2.65 -3.45 16.36
CA ASP A 70 2.63 -3.82 17.77
C ASP A 70 1.50 -4.84 18.02
N ASN A 71 1.09 -5.02 19.27
CA ASN A 71 -0.02 -5.91 19.63
C ASN A 71 -1.41 -5.35 19.28
N ASN A 72 -1.54 -4.05 19.02
CA ASN A 72 -2.81 -3.36 18.83
C ASN A 72 -3.01 -2.83 17.41
N SER A 73 -1.94 -2.61 16.64
CA SER A 73 -1.98 -1.87 15.39
C SER A 73 -0.88 -2.29 14.42
N VAL A 74 -1.22 -2.24 13.14
CA VAL A 74 -0.25 -2.28 12.04
C VAL A 74 0.10 -0.86 11.65
N PHE A 75 1.36 -0.65 11.31
CA PHE A 75 1.91 0.61 10.83
C PHE A 75 2.46 0.41 9.43
N PHE A 76 2.06 1.27 8.52
CA PHE A 76 2.68 1.43 7.22
C PHE A 76 3.48 2.73 7.23
N LYS A 77 4.80 2.61 7.26
CA LYS A 77 5.73 3.72 7.48
C LYS A 77 5.38 4.47 8.77
N ASN A 78 5.03 5.75 8.70
CA ASN A 78 4.59 6.53 9.85
C ASN A 78 3.07 6.57 10.03
N HIS A 79 2.30 5.86 9.21
CA HIS A 79 0.84 5.84 9.28
C HIS A 79 0.35 4.59 10.00
N LYS A 80 -0.55 4.77 10.96
CA LYS A 80 -1.32 3.67 11.52
C LYS A 80 -2.34 3.19 10.49
N VAL A 81 -2.43 1.88 10.30
CA VAL A 81 -3.42 1.25 9.41
C VAL A 81 -4.69 1.03 10.22
N GLU A 82 -5.66 1.92 10.05
CA GLU A 82 -6.87 1.91 10.87
C GLU A 82 -7.72 0.63 10.65
N GLY A 83 -8.24 0.11 11.76
CA GLY A 83 -9.04 -1.12 11.79
C GLY A 83 -8.28 -2.40 11.44
N SER A 84 -6.94 -2.34 11.37
CA SER A 84 -6.12 -3.52 11.07
C SER A 84 -6.07 -4.53 12.21
N ASP A 85 -5.96 -5.80 11.85
CA ASP A 85 -5.68 -6.90 12.78
C ASP A 85 -4.19 -7.27 12.69
N PRO A 86 -3.37 -6.92 13.70
CA PRO A 86 -1.91 -7.11 13.64
C PRO A 86 -1.47 -8.57 13.60
N GLU A 87 -2.24 -9.46 14.20
CA GLU A 87 -1.88 -10.88 14.28
C GLU A 87 -1.99 -11.58 12.93
N THR A 88 -2.98 -11.19 12.13
CA THR A 88 -3.32 -11.84 10.86
C THR A 88 -2.88 -11.05 9.62
N PHE A 89 -2.34 -9.84 9.80
CA PHE A 89 -1.90 -8.99 8.70
C PHE A 89 -0.78 -9.63 7.87
N LYS A 90 -0.96 -9.63 6.55
CA LYS A 90 -0.03 -10.18 5.57
C LYS A 90 -0.05 -9.36 4.28
N ILE A 91 1.12 -9.23 3.68
CA ILE A 91 1.28 -8.60 2.37
C ILE A 91 1.06 -9.68 1.31
N ILE A 92 0.20 -9.40 0.34
CA ILE A 92 -0.28 -10.38 -0.64
C ILE A 92 0.13 -10.06 -2.08
N SER A 93 0.50 -8.82 -2.37
CA SER A 93 1.09 -8.45 -3.67
C SER A 93 2.06 -7.29 -3.50
N THR A 94 3.26 -7.42 -4.07
CA THR A 94 4.30 -6.39 -4.07
C THR A 94 4.83 -6.10 -5.48
N GLU A 95 4.10 -6.51 -6.51
CA GLU A 95 4.50 -6.30 -7.90
C GLU A 95 3.92 -4.97 -8.43
N GLY A 96 4.70 -4.24 -9.23
CA GLY A 96 4.28 -2.96 -9.79
C GLY A 96 4.29 -1.81 -8.79
N ARG A 97 3.57 -0.73 -9.11
CA ARG A 97 3.47 0.48 -8.26
C ARG A 97 2.47 0.35 -7.12
N TYR A 98 1.43 -0.45 -7.34
CA TYR A 98 0.31 -0.61 -6.42
C TYR A 98 0.39 -2.00 -5.81
N HIS A 99 0.24 -2.05 -4.51
CA HIS A 99 0.46 -3.25 -3.73
C HIS A 99 -0.76 -3.55 -2.89
N TYR A 100 -0.84 -4.80 -2.44
CA TYR A 100 -1.97 -5.26 -1.64
C TYR A 100 -1.50 -5.96 -0.38
N ALA A 101 -2.23 -5.71 0.70
CA ALA A 101 -2.12 -6.42 1.96
C ALA A 101 -3.52 -6.79 2.44
N LYS A 102 -3.62 -7.75 3.35
CA LYS A 102 -4.88 -8.11 3.99
C LYS A 102 -4.65 -8.60 5.40
N ASP A 103 -5.69 -8.53 6.22
CA ASP A 103 -5.81 -9.26 7.46
C ASP A 103 -7.07 -10.13 7.43
N LYS A 104 -7.51 -10.66 8.56
CA LYS A 104 -8.71 -11.52 8.62
C LYS A 104 -10.03 -10.77 8.35
N ASN A 105 -10.05 -9.45 8.47
CA ASN A 105 -11.26 -8.62 8.39
C ASN A 105 -11.25 -7.71 7.16
N ASN A 106 -10.08 -7.30 6.66
CA ASN A 106 -9.95 -6.24 5.66
C ASN A 106 -8.91 -6.56 4.60
N VAL A 107 -9.11 -5.98 3.42
CA VAL A 107 -8.10 -5.87 2.36
C VAL A 107 -7.68 -4.42 2.23
N TYR A 108 -6.40 -4.21 1.92
CA TYR A 108 -5.78 -2.91 1.79
C TYR A 108 -5.04 -2.80 0.46
N ILE A 109 -5.18 -1.66 -0.19
CA ILE A 109 -4.34 -1.22 -1.31
C ILE A 109 -3.39 -0.14 -0.80
N TYR A 110 -2.11 -0.24 -1.15
CA TYR A 110 -1.11 0.74 -0.73
C TYR A 110 -0.12 1.10 -1.84
N VAL A 111 0.42 2.32 -1.75
CA VAL A 111 1.40 2.86 -2.69
C VAL A 111 2.63 3.27 -1.88
N SER A 112 3.72 2.51 -1.99
CA SER A 112 4.93 2.78 -1.17
C SER A 112 5.49 4.17 -1.43
N ASN A 113 5.58 4.61 -2.69
CA ASN A 113 6.15 5.92 -3.00
C ASN A 113 5.32 7.09 -2.43
N ASP A 114 4.00 6.93 -2.37
CA ASP A 114 3.07 7.98 -1.93
C ASP A 114 2.72 7.86 -0.43
N TRP A 115 3.27 6.85 0.25
CA TRP A 115 3.08 6.57 1.68
C TRP A 115 1.59 6.42 2.06
N SER A 116 0.79 5.98 1.12
CA SER A 116 -0.66 5.89 1.25
C SER A 116 -1.11 4.45 1.32
N ILE A 117 -2.10 4.19 2.17
CA ILE A 117 -2.75 2.91 2.34
C ILE A 117 -4.24 3.15 2.57
N PHE A 118 -5.09 2.43 1.84
CA PHE A 118 -6.53 2.55 1.88
C PHE A 118 -7.15 1.17 2.01
N LYS A 119 -8.27 1.07 2.73
CA LYS A 119 -9.07 -0.14 2.73
C LYS A 119 -9.74 -0.30 1.36
N VAL A 120 -9.77 -1.52 0.83
CA VAL A 120 -10.66 -1.86 -0.28
C VAL A 120 -12.04 -2.09 0.30
N ILE A 121 -12.99 -1.22 -0.05
CA ILE A 121 -14.23 -1.08 0.71
C ILE A 121 -15.07 -2.35 0.55
N ASN A 122 -15.47 -2.93 1.68
CA ASN A 122 -16.27 -4.16 1.78
C ASN A 122 -15.65 -5.42 1.17
N ALA A 123 -14.34 -5.41 0.87
CA ALA A 123 -13.65 -6.57 0.33
C ALA A 123 -13.65 -7.75 1.30
N ASP A 124 -13.97 -8.94 0.77
CA ASP A 124 -13.86 -10.22 1.45
C ASP A 124 -12.40 -10.71 1.40
N PRO A 125 -11.66 -10.70 2.54
CA PRO A 125 -10.24 -11.02 2.52
C PRO A 125 -9.95 -12.46 2.16
N ASP A 126 -10.86 -13.39 2.44
CA ASP A 126 -10.62 -14.82 2.23
C ASP A 126 -10.64 -15.19 0.75
N SER A 127 -11.49 -14.52 -0.03
CA SER A 127 -11.66 -14.76 -1.46
C SER A 127 -11.02 -13.70 -2.38
N PHE A 128 -10.35 -12.70 -1.81
CA PHE A 128 -9.74 -11.62 -2.59
C PHE A 128 -8.63 -12.09 -3.53
N GLU A 129 -8.76 -11.70 -4.80
CA GLU A 129 -7.87 -11.98 -5.91
C GLU A 129 -7.49 -10.67 -6.61
N VAL A 130 -6.18 -10.43 -6.76
CA VAL A 130 -5.67 -9.31 -7.55
C VAL A 130 -5.66 -9.73 -9.02
N LEU A 131 -6.31 -8.94 -9.87
CA LEU A 131 -6.28 -9.12 -11.32
C LEU A 131 -5.14 -8.27 -11.88
N GLU A 132 -5.45 -7.38 -12.82
CA GLU A 132 -4.51 -6.36 -13.30
C GLU A 132 -4.96 -4.97 -12.85
N TYR A 133 -4.01 -4.17 -12.33
CA TYR A 133 -4.27 -2.83 -11.82
C TYR A 133 -5.07 -1.99 -12.84
N PRO A 134 -6.20 -1.36 -12.44
CA PRO A 134 -6.67 -1.10 -11.09
C PRO A 134 -7.59 -2.18 -10.51
N TYR A 135 -7.78 -3.29 -11.22
CA TYR A 135 -8.85 -4.23 -10.94
C TYR A 135 -8.44 -5.37 -10.02
N SER A 136 -9.37 -5.75 -9.17
CA SER A 136 -9.33 -6.92 -8.31
C SER A 136 -10.75 -7.42 -8.10
N LYS A 137 -10.91 -8.58 -7.46
CA LYS A 137 -12.22 -9.14 -7.15
C LYS A 137 -12.17 -9.98 -5.89
N ASP A 138 -13.34 -10.30 -5.37
CA ASP A 138 -13.53 -11.38 -4.42
C ASP A 138 -14.74 -12.22 -4.85
N LYS A 139 -15.32 -13.03 -3.95
CA LYS A 139 -16.49 -13.85 -4.29
C LYS A 139 -17.79 -13.04 -4.43
N ASN A 140 -17.86 -11.83 -3.89
CA ASN A 140 -19.06 -11.00 -3.81
C ASN A 140 -19.05 -9.88 -4.85
N ASP A 141 -17.90 -9.23 -5.07
CA ASP A 141 -17.78 -8.03 -5.90
C ASP A 141 -16.45 -7.99 -6.69
N ALA A 142 -16.39 -7.09 -7.67
CA ALA A 142 -15.14 -6.65 -8.29
C ALA A 142 -14.80 -5.23 -7.84
N TYR A 143 -13.56 -4.79 -8.01
CA TYR A 143 -13.08 -3.50 -7.50
C TYR A 143 -12.24 -2.75 -8.54
N CYS A 144 -12.30 -1.42 -8.51
CA CYS A 144 -11.35 -0.52 -9.16
C CYS A 144 -10.64 0.30 -8.08
N GLY A 145 -9.38 -0.03 -7.79
CA GLY A 145 -8.66 0.48 -6.64
C GLY A 145 -9.33 0.03 -5.34
N SER A 146 -9.79 0.97 -4.52
CA SER A 146 -10.55 0.71 -3.30
C SER A 146 -12.06 0.70 -3.48
N LEU A 147 -12.57 1.05 -4.66
CA LEU A 147 -14.01 1.17 -4.93
C LEU A 147 -14.59 -0.14 -5.45
N PRO A 148 -15.72 -0.63 -4.91
CA PRO A 148 -16.44 -1.74 -5.52
C PRO A 148 -17.08 -1.32 -6.85
N LEU A 149 -17.10 -2.27 -7.77
CA LEU A 149 -17.79 -2.24 -9.04
C LEU A 149 -19.09 -3.04 -8.90
N PHE A 150 -20.19 -2.43 -9.31
CA PHE A 150 -21.45 -3.14 -9.42
C PHE A 150 -21.40 -4.02 -10.67
N VAL A 151 -21.06 -5.29 -10.47
CA VAL A 151 -20.97 -6.33 -11.51
C VAL A 151 -22.16 -7.27 -11.43
N ASP A 152 -22.59 -7.76 -12.59
CA ASP A 152 -23.70 -8.72 -12.69
C ASP A 152 -23.26 -10.16 -12.41
N ASP A 153 -22.02 -10.51 -12.79
CA ASP A 153 -21.38 -11.78 -12.48
C ASP A 153 -19.87 -11.55 -12.28
N VAL A 154 -19.42 -11.62 -11.03
CA VAL A 154 -18.02 -11.41 -10.65
C VAL A 154 -17.08 -12.43 -11.30
N SER A 155 -17.56 -13.65 -11.58
CA SER A 155 -16.73 -14.69 -12.20
C SER A 155 -16.35 -14.35 -13.64
N LYS A 156 -17.08 -13.42 -14.27
CA LYS A 156 -16.92 -12.99 -15.66
C LYS A 156 -16.11 -11.71 -15.83
N ILE A 157 -15.65 -11.10 -14.73
CA ILE A 157 -14.84 -9.89 -14.84
C ILE A 157 -13.53 -10.18 -15.58
N GLU A 158 -13.30 -9.43 -16.65
CA GLU A 158 -12.09 -9.50 -17.48
C GLU A 158 -11.50 -8.09 -17.56
N VAL A 159 -10.19 -7.98 -17.31
CA VAL A 159 -9.46 -6.73 -17.51
C VAL A 159 -9.07 -6.61 -18.98
N ILE A 160 -9.50 -5.51 -19.61
CA ILE A 160 -9.21 -5.20 -21.01
C ILE A 160 -7.95 -4.34 -21.12
N GLU A 161 -7.83 -3.34 -20.25
CA GLU A 161 -6.73 -2.38 -20.26
C GLU A 161 -6.36 -1.98 -18.84
N ARG A 162 -5.07 -2.09 -18.51
CA ARG A 162 -4.54 -1.56 -17.25
C ARG A 162 -4.66 -0.04 -17.19
N ALA A 163 -4.87 0.47 -15.99
CA ALA A 163 -4.81 1.91 -15.75
C ALA A 163 -3.37 2.43 -15.79
N ARG A 164 -3.21 3.68 -16.23
CA ARG A 164 -1.93 4.39 -16.17
C ARG A 164 -1.82 5.25 -14.92
N PHE A 165 -2.95 5.74 -14.42
CA PHE A 165 -3.01 6.67 -13.32
C PHE A 165 -3.96 6.20 -12.21
N SER A 166 -3.78 6.75 -11.02
CA SER A 166 -4.72 6.67 -9.91
C SER A 166 -5.21 8.07 -9.55
N THR A 167 -6.47 8.16 -9.17
CA THR A 167 -7.06 9.32 -8.52
C THR A 167 -7.25 9.00 -7.04
N LEU A 168 -6.78 9.91 -6.19
CA LEU A 168 -7.00 9.89 -4.75
C LEU A 168 -8.04 10.96 -4.43
N SER A 169 -9.13 10.57 -3.78
CA SER A 169 -10.19 11.49 -3.38
C SER A 169 -10.52 11.31 -1.91
N SER A 170 -10.68 12.41 -1.18
CA SER A 170 -11.33 12.36 0.12
C SER A 170 -12.78 11.90 -0.05
N PHE A 171 -13.35 11.36 1.02
CA PHE A 171 -14.75 10.98 1.06
C PHE A 171 -15.69 12.10 0.55
N ASP A 172 -15.58 13.29 1.14
CA ASP A 172 -16.44 14.44 0.79
C ASP A 172 -16.25 14.86 -0.68
N SER A 173 -15.01 14.86 -1.17
CA SER A 173 -14.72 15.23 -2.56
C SER A 173 -15.25 14.19 -3.53
N PHE A 174 -15.17 12.90 -3.18
CA PHE A 174 -15.68 11.82 -4.00
C PHE A 174 -17.20 11.87 -4.10
N LEU A 175 -17.91 11.89 -2.97
CA LEU A 175 -19.38 11.96 -2.98
C LEU A 175 -19.91 13.25 -3.60
N GLY A 176 -19.26 14.39 -3.34
CA GLY A 176 -19.65 15.67 -3.92
C GLY A 176 -19.53 15.71 -5.44
N LYS A 177 -18.58 14.96 -6.02
CA LYS A 177 -18.42 14.80 -7.48
C LYS A 177 -19.37 13.77 -8.05
N GLU A 178 -19.52 12.64 -7.38
CA GLU A 178 -20.19 11.48 -7.96
C GLU A 178 -21.68 11.44 -7.68
N ASN A 179 -22.19 12.06 -6.60
CA ASN A 179 -23.60 12.14 -6.17
C ASN A 179 -24.49 10.92 -6.52
N ASP A 180 -23.87 9.75 -6.62
CA ASP A 180 -24.50 8.53 -7.09
C ASP A 180 -24.92 7.77 -5.84
N PRO A 181 -26.23 7.56 -5.61
CA PRO A 181 -26.72 6.86 -4.44
C PRO A 181 -26.07 5.49 -4.26
N LYS A 182 -25.56 4.87 -5.34
CA LYS A 182 -24.86 3.58 -5.27
C LYS A 182 -23.62 3.63 -4.38
N TYR A 183 -22.93 4.77 -4.30
CA TYR A 183 -21.74 4.94 -3.46
C TYR A 183 -22.03 5.61 -2.12
N GLY A 184 -23.31 5.79 -1.75
CA GLY A 184 -23.71 6.48 -0.52
C GLY A 184 -23.29 5.78 0.78
N PHE A 185 -22.80 4.55 0.72
CA PHE A 185 -22.29 3.81 1.88
C PHE A 185 -20.81 4.09 2.17
N ILE A 186 -20.08 4.73 1.27
CA ILE A 186 -18.67 5.06 1.48
C ILE A 186 -18.60 6.06 2.63
N THR A 187 -17.58 5.95 3.49
CA THR A 187 -17.34 6.92 4.57
C THR A 187 -15.85 7.25 4.73
N GLU A 188 -15.02 6.76 3.82
CA GLU A 188 -13.56 6.87 3.86
C GLU A 188 -13.00 7.37 2.52
N SER A 189 -11.75 7.82 2.54
CA SER A 189 -11.04 8.24 1.33
C SER A 189 -10.85 7.06 0.39
N VAL A 190 -10.88 7.33 -0.91
CA VAL A 190 -10.83 6.30 -1.95
C VAL A 190 -9.70 6.55 -2.92
N ILE A 191 -9.12 5.45 -3.40
CA ILE A 191 -8.20 5.42 -4.52
C ILE A 191 -8.86 4.64 -5.65
N TYR A 192 -8.86 5.18 -6.86
CA TYR A 192 -9.46 4.52 -8.02
C TYR A 192 -8.74 4.96 -9.29
N SER A 193 -9.07 4.36 -10.42
CA SER A 193 -8.66 4.85 -11.73
C SER A 193 -9.88 5.32 -12.52
N GLU A 194 -9.64 6.25 -13.44
CA GLU A 194 -10.64 6.76 -14.39
C GLU A 194 -10.38 6.26 -15.83
N ASP A 195 -9.31 5.50 -16.06
CA ASP A 195 -8.80 5.16 -17.40
C ASP A 195 -8.61 3.66 -17.65
N GLY A 196 -8.52 2.83 -16.60
CA GLY A 196 -8.53 1.38 -16.74
C GLY A 196 -9.79 0.88 -17.44
N LYS A 197 -9.77 -0.30 -18.05
CA LYS A 197 -10.95 -0.88 -18.67
C LYS A 197 -11.14 -2.32 -18.25
N ALA A 198 -12.37 -2.66 -17.90
CA ALA A 198 -12.79 -4.02 -17.61
C ALA A 198 -14.19 -4.27 -18.20
N LYS A 199 -14.60 -5.52 -18.29
CA LYS A 199 -15.95 -5.92 -18.70
C LYS A 199 -16.39 -7.20 -18.02
N THR A 200 -17.69 -7.43 -18.00
CA THR A 200 -18.30 -8.75 -17.91
C THR A 200 -18.88 -9.13 -19.27
N ASP A 201 -19.64 -10.23 -19.33
CA ASP A 201 -20.39 -10.60 -20.53
C ASP A 201 -21.45 -9.54 -20.92
N LYS A 202 -21.92 -8.71 -19.97
CA LYS A 202 -23.01 -7.74 -20.21
C LYS A 202 -22.63 -6.29 -20.00
N LEU A 203 -21.61 -6.02 -19.18
CA LEU A 203 -21.28 -4.68 -18.69
C LEU A 203 -19.86 -4.30 -19.05
N THR A 204 -19.62 -3.03 -19.35
CA THR A 204 -18.27 -2.50 -19.61
C THR A 204 -17.99 -1.36 -18.66
N TYR A 205 -16.75 -1.28 -18.19
CA TYR A 205 -16.30 -0.29 -17.21
C TYR A 205 -15.12 0.50 -17.77
N ILE A 206 -15.15 1.82 -17.56
CA ILE A 206 -13.98 2.69 -17.71
C ILE A 206 -13.68 3.25 -16.31
N GLY A 207 -12.54 2.86 -15.76
CA GLY A 207 -12.23 3.04 -14.36
C GLY A 207 -13.23 2.30 -13.50
N TYR A 208 -13.85 3.02 -12.56
CA TYR A 208 -14.95 2.53 -11.74
C TYR A 208 -16.34 2.75 -12.36
N LYS A 209 -16.43 3.47 -13.49
CA LYS A 209 -17.70 3.90 -14.07
C LYS A 209 -18.23 2.83 -15.00
N LEU A 210 -19.49 2.43 -14.80
CA LEU A 210 -20.23 1.64 -15.76
C LEU A 210 -20.51 2.49 -17.00
N VAL A 211 -20.17 1.96 -18.17
CA VAL A 211 -20.50 2.56 -19.46
C VAL A 211 -21.69 1.78 -20.01
N GLU A 212 -22.86 2.41 -20.08
CA GLU A 212 -24.02 1.79 -20.73
C GLU A 212 -23.69 1.50 -22.19
N ASP A 213 -23.87 0.24 -22.59
CA ASP A 213 -23.81 -0.16 -23.98
C ASP A 213 -24.97 0.53 -24.71
N LYS A 214 -24.65 1.43 -25.64
CA LYS A 214 -25.65 2.02 -26.55
C LYS A 214 -26.14 0.91 -27.47
N ARG A 215 -27.08 0.10 -26.99
CA ARG A 215 -27.89 -0.75 -27.87
C ARG A 215 -28.79 0.12 -28.74
#